data_AF-B4JTJ2-F1
#
_entry.id   AF-B4JTJ2-F1
#
_cell.length_a   1.000
_cell.length_b   1.000
_cell.length_c   1.000
_cell.angle_alpha   90.00
_cell.angle_beta   90.00
_cell.angle_gamma   90.00
#
_symmetry.space_group_name_H-M   'P 1'
#
loop_
_entity.id
_entity.type
_entity.pdbx_description
1 polymer ?
#
loop_
_entity_poly.entity_id
_entity_poly.type
_entity_poly.pdbx_seq_one_letter_code
_entity_poly.pdbx_strand_id
1 'polypeptide(L)'
;MEIDSLTNLLKAIKVELAELEAQQKKQLENVLQKQENLLAENALLKGDSKELAMLKEQYSELDEERFQLKLKLDKRIENVNALNASNEMLLNGNEKRDKTIVKYEKQLQKNLKLSSSCDSVLSSQSGTSQQQERRLGCKAIHILSALGAENTAGPWLCLRCGSNDSPINIPSYAEFRQHLMEVHKETIDPALCEHCGWRSTSDRQLQFHMYKKHQIDSLFYTFSRSAILGKDHDYDQQY
;
A
#
# COMPACT_ATOMS: atom_id res chain seq x y z
N MET A 1 38.52 -90.52 68.83
CA MET A 1 38.12 -89.12 69.13
C MET A 1 38.01 -88.25 67.87
N GLU A 2 38.74 -88.51 66.78
CA GLU A 2 38.69 -87.65 65.58
C GLU A 2 37.43 -87.81 64.71
N ILE A 3 36.83 -89.01 64.66
CA ILE A 3 35.65 -89.30 63.83
C ILE A 3 34.39 -88.57 64.34
N ASP A 4 34.18 -88.52 65.66
CA ASP A 4 33.03 -87.83 66.25
C ASP A 4 33.11 -86.30 66.01
N SER A 5 34.33 -85.75 66.02
CA SER A 5 34.58 -84.33 65.71
C SER A 5 34.21 -84.00 64.26
N LEU A 6 34.63 -84.83 63.29
CA LEU A 6 34.28 -84.67 61.88
C LEU A 6 32.78 -84.82 61.63
N THR A 7 32.12 -85.74 62.34
CA THR A 7 30.68 -85.98 62.21
C THR A 7 29.86 -84.79 62.71
N ASN A 8 30.31 -84.14 63.79
CA ASN A 8 29.69 -82.92 64.30
C ASN A 8 29.90 -81.72 63.37
N LEU A 9 31.09 -81.59 62.78
CA LEU A 9 31.41 -80.59 61.76
C LEU A 9 30.51 -80.74 60.53
N LEU A 10 30.32 -81.97 60.05
CA LEU A 10 29.49 -82.26 58.88
C LEU A 10 27.99 -81.97 59.14
N LYS A 11 27.51 -82.20 60.37
CA LYS A 11 26.16 -81.78 60.79
C LYS A 11 26.02 -80.26 60.82
N ALA A 12 27.01 -79.54 61.35
CA ALA A 12 26.99 -78.08 61.39
C ALA A 12 26.94 -77.46 59.98
N ILE A 13 27.78 -77.95 59.06
CA ILE A 13 27.79 -77.50 57.66
C ILE A 13 26.45 -77.74 56.97
N LYS A 14 25.78 -78.88 57.24
CA LYS A 14 24.45 -79.17 56.67
C LYS A 14 23.37 -78.22 57.18
N VAL A 15 23.44 -77.80 58.44
CA VAL A 15 22.51 -76.83 59.01
C VAL A 15 22.74 -75.45 58.38
N GLU A 16 23.99 -74.99 58.28
CA GLU A 16 24.33 -73.72 57.62
C GLU A 16 23.90 -73.71 56.14
N LEU A 17 24.08 -74.82 55.43
CA LEU A 17 23.67 -74.94 54.03
C LEU A 17 22.14 -74.87 53.87
N ALA A 18 21.39 -75.51 54.76
CA ALA A 18 19.93 -75.42 54.77
C ALA A 18 19.42 -74.01 55.12
N GLU A 19 20.10 -73.30 56.03
CA GLU A 19 19.78 -71.90 56.34
C GLU A 19 20.05 -70.97 55.16
N LEU A 20 21.16 -71.15 54.45
CA LEU A 20 21.49 -70.40 53.24
C LEU A 20 20.47 -70.65 52.13
N GLU A 21 20.06 -71.89 51.90
CA GLU A 21 19.03 -72.23 50.92
C GLU A 21 17.67 -71.58 51.28
N ALA A 22 17.30 -71.58 52.57
CA ALA A 22 16.10 -70.91 53.04
C ALA A 22 16.16 -69.39 52.86
N GLN A 23 17.31 -68.77 53.14
CA GLN A 23 17.53 -67.34 52.89
C GLN A 23 17.45 -67.00 51.41
N GLN A 24 18.07 -67.81 50.54
CA GLN A 24 18.04 -67.62 49.09
C GLN A 24 16.62 -67.75 48.54
N LYS A 25 15.85 -68.74 49.01
CA LYS A 25 14.44 -68.91 48.62
C LYS A 25 13.59 -67.71 49.01
N LYS A 26 13.77 -67.20 50.24
CA LYS A 26 13.07 -66.00 50.72
C LYS A 26 13.45 -64.76 49.93
N GLN A 27 14.71 -64.61 49.54
CA GLN A 27 15.14 -63.51 48.67
C GLN A 27 14.49 -63.60 47.28
N LEU A 28 14.43 -64.80 46.70
CA LEU A 28 13.80 -65.03 45.39
C LEU A 28 12.30 -64.69 45.42
N GLU A 29 11.59 -65.10 46.48
CA GLU A 29 10.17 -64.82 46.67
C GLU A 29 9.89 -63.31 46.78
N ASN A 30 10.73 -62.57 47.52
CA ASN A 30 10.64 -61.12 47.59
C ASN A 30 10.87 -60.44 46.22
N VAL A 31 11.79 -60.96 45.41
CA VAL A 31 12.06 -60.43 44.06
C VAL A 31 10.87 -60.67 43.14
N LEU A 32 10.27 -61.87 43.18
CA LEU A 32 9.08 -62.20 42.40
C LEU A 32 7.89 -61.31 42.78
N GLN A 33 7.61 -61.14 44.07
CA GLN A 33 6.54 -60.26 44.53
C GLN A 33 6.74 -58.82 44.08
N LYS A 34 7.99 -58.32 44.11
CA LYS A 34 8.31 -56.98 43.63
C LYS A 34 8.11 -56.86 42.12
N GLN A 35 8.44 -57.90 41.36
CA GLN A 35 8.25 -57.92 39.92
C GLN A 35 6.76 -57.96 39.53
N GLU A 36 5.93 -58.71 40.25
CA GLU A 36 4.47 -58.71 40.07
C GLU A 36 3.85 -57.34 40.36
N ASN A 37 4.27 -56.68 41.45
CA ASN A 37 3.80 -55.34 41.79
C ASN A 37 4.17 -54.32 40.69
N LEU A 38 5.40 -54.39 40.16
CA LEU A 38 5.83 -53.53 39.06
C LEU A 38 5.07 -53.80 37.75
N LEU A 39 4.69 -55.05 37.49
CA LEU A 39 3.86 -55.39 36.33
C LEU A 39 2.43 -54.85 36.48
N ALA A 40 1.85 -54.92 37.68
CA ALA A 40 0.55 -54.34 37.98
C ALA A 40 0.55 -52.81 37.86
N GLU A 41 1.59 -52.14 38.35
CA GLU A 41 1.77 -50.69 38.25
C GLU A 41 1.93 -50.23 36.78
N ASN A 42 2.72 -50.96 35.98
CA ASN A 42 2.85 -50.69 34.54
C ASN A 42 1.57 -50.95 33.75
N ALA A 43 0.74 -51.90 34.17
CA ALA A 43 -0.56 -52.15 33.54
C ALA A 43 -1.55 -51.01 33.81
N LEU A 44 -1.51 -50.39 34.99
CA LEU A 44 -2.31 -49.19 35.33
C LEU A 44 -1.89 -47.97 34.50
N LEU A 45 -0.60 -47.74 34.31
CA LEU A 45 -0.09 -46.64 33.45
C LEU A 45 -0.48 -46.77 31.97
N LYS A 46 -0.78 -47.99 31.49
CA LYS A 46 -1.32 -48.18 30.13
C LYS A 46 -2.80 -47.75 30.00
N GLY A 47 -3.52 -47.56 31.10
CA GLY A 47 -4.91 -47.09 31.12
C GLY A 47 -5.08 -45.64 30.63
N ASP A 48 -4.07 -44.79 30.82
CA ASP A 48 -4.05 -43.37 30.41
C ASP A 48 -3.76 -43.18 28.90
N SER A 49 -3.66 -44.28 28.15
CA SER A 49 -3.28 -44.29 26.72
C SER A 49 -4.26 -43.52 25.83
N LYS A 50 -5.55 -43.49 26.17
CA LYS A 50 -6.56 -42.71 25.42
C LYS A 50 -6.42 -41.20 25.62
N GLU A 51 -6.20 -40.76 26.85
CA GLU A 51 -6.05 -39.34 27.17
C GLU A 51 -4.74 -38.81 26.59
N LEU A 52 -3.67 -39.60 26.65
CA LEU A 52 -2.39 -39.29 26.00
C LEU A 52 -2.50 -39.23 24.47
N ALA A 53 -3.30 -40.08 23.84
CA ALA A 53 -3.54 -40.05 22.40
C ALA A 53 -4.30 -38.78 21.98
N MET A 54 -5.35 -38.43 22.73
CA MET A 54 -6.15 -37.23 22.49
C MET A 54 -5.32 -35.95 22.67
N LEU A 55 -4.48 -35.88 23.70
CA LEU A 55 -3.55 -34.78 23.91
C LEU A 55 -2.55 -34.65 22.75
N LYS A 56 -1.98 -35.77 22.26
CA LYS A 56 -1.06 -35.75 21.12
C LYS A 56 -1.72 -35.22 19.84
N GLU A 57 -2.97 -35.60 19.61
CA GLU A 57 -3.75 -35.10 18.47
C GLU A 57 -3.99 -33.59 18.58
N GLN A 58 -4.42 -33.10 19.75
CA GLN A 58 -4.56 -31.65 20.01
C GLN A 58 -3.24 -30.88 19.83
N TYR A 59 -2.11 -31.42 20.31
CA TYR A 59 -0.81 -30.80 20.10
C TYR A 59 -0.42 -30.73 18.62
N SER A 60 -0.77 -31.75 17.84
CA SER A 60 -0.52 -31.75 16.40
C SER A 60 -1.34 -30.68 15.66
N GLU A 61 -2.61 -30.51 16.03
CA GLU A 61 -3.49 -29.48 15.46
C GLU A 61 -2.96 -28.06 15.78
N LEU A 62 -2.58 -27.82 17.03
CA LEU A 62 -2.04 -26.53 17.46
C LEU A 62 -0.70 -26.18 16.78
N ASP A 63 0.14 -27.17 16.50
CA ASP A 63 1.41 -26.93 15.80
C ASP A 63 1.19 -26.57 14.33
N GLU A 64 0.21 -27.19 13.67
CA GLU A 64 -0.21 -26.81 12.31
C GLU A 64 -0.81 -25.39 12.29
N GLU A 65 -1.69 -25.05 13.23
CA GLU A 65 -2.23 -23.69 13.35
C GLU A 65 -1.13 -22.65 13.57
N ARG A 66 -0.17 -22.95 14.45
CA ARG A 66 0.99 -22.11 14.71
C ARG A 66 1.84 -21.93 13.45
N PHE A 67 2.04 -22.99 12.67
CA PHE A 67 2.76 -22.93 11.40
C PHE A 67 2.03 -22.02 10.39
N GLN A 68 0.72 -22.18 10.24
CA GLN A 68 -0.10 -21.35 9.35
C GLN A 68 -0.10 -19.86 9.76
N LEU A 69 -0.18 -19.58 11.06
CA LEU A 69 -0.09 -18.22 11.58
C LEU A 69 1.27 -17.60 11.31
N LYS A 70 2.36 -18.37 11.45
CA LYS A 70 3.70 -17.90 11.12
C LYS A 70 3.84 -17.54 9.65
N LEU A 71 3.34 -18.39 8.75
CA LEU A 71 3.33 -18.11 7.32
C LEU A 71 2.53 -16.84 6.97
N LYS A 72 1.39 -16.62 7.64
CA LYS A 72 0.60 -15.39 7.47
C LYS A 72 1.33 -14.15 8.00
N LEU A 73 2.05 -14.27 9.11
CA LEU A 73 2.83 -13.18 9.68
C LEU A 73 3.98 -12.80 8.76
N ASP A 74 4.72 -13.77 8.22
CA ASP A 74 5.83 -13.52 7.30
C ASP A 74 5.36 -12.78 6.04
N LYS A 75 4.23 -13.19 5.45
CA LYS A 75 3.59 -12.47 4.34
C LYS A 75 3.20 -11.02 4.69
N ARG A 76 2.70 -10.79 5.91
CA ARG A 76 2.37 -9.43 6.37
C ARG A 76 3.62 -8.58 6.54
N ILE A 77 4.70 -9.14 7.06
CA ILE A 77 5.99 -8.47 7.21
C ILE A 77 6.54 -8.08 5.84
N GLU A 78 6.50 -8.98 4.86
CA GLU A 78 6.91 -8.70 3.47
C GLU A 78 6.11 -7.53 2.87
N ASN A 79 4.79 -7.53 3.04
CA ASN A 79 3.93 -6.44 2.57
C ASN A 79 4.28 -5.10 3.23
N VAL A 80 4.51 -5.09 4.55
CA VAL A 80 4.92 -3.87 5.27
C VAL A 80 6.28 -3.37 4.77
N ASN A 81 7.24 -4.27 4.54
CA ASN A 81 8.54 -3.90 4.00
C ASN A 81 8.43 -3.31 2.59
N ALA A 82 7.58 -3.87 1.73
CA ALA A 82 7.33 -3.33 0.39
C ALA A 82 6.68 -1.94 0.42
N LEU A 83 5.73 -1.71 1.35
CA LEU A 83 5.12 -0.40 1.56
C LEU A 83 6.13 0.62 2.08
N ASN A 84 6.97 0.23 3.05
CA ASN A 84 8.04 1.09 3.56
C ASN A 84 9.03 1.49 2.46
N ALA A 85 9.47 0.54 1.64
CA ALA A 85 10.34 0.83 0.50
C ALA A 85 9.69 1.82 -0.50
N SER A 86 8.39 1.65 -0.75
CA SER A 86 7.64 2.57 -1.62
C SER A 86 7.57 3.98 -1.03
N ASN A 87 7.31 4.10 0.26
CA ASN A 87 7.27 5.39 0.96
C ASN A 87 8.63 6.10 0.93
N GLU A 88 9.73 5.38 1.18
CA GLU A 88 11.09 5.91 1.10
C GLU A 88 11.42 6.46 -0.30
N MET A 89 11.04 5.75 -1.37
CA MET A 89 11.24 6.23 -2.74
C MET A 89 10.44 7.51 -3.02
N LEU A 90 9.20 7.60 -2.53
CA LEU A 90 8.36 8.78 -2.69
C LEU A 90 8.93 9.98 -1.92
N LEU A 91 9.39 9.79 -0.69
CA LEU A 91 10.01 10.85 0.11
C LEU A 91 11.29 11.37 -0.57
N ASN A 92 12.17 10.47 -1.02
CA ASN A 92 13.37 10.84 -1.77
C ASN A 92 13.03 11.55 -3.10
N GLY A 93 11.97 11.11 -3.78
CA GLY A 93 11.45 11.76 -4.98
C GLY A 93 10.92 13.17 -4.70
N ASN A 94 10.19 13.35 -3.61
CA ASN A 94 9.68 14.64 -3.16
C ASN A 94 10.82 15.60 -2.83
N GLU A 95 11.81 15.15 -2.06
CA GLU A 95 12.94 15.99 -1.66
C GLU A 95 13.74 16.50 -2.88
N LYS A 96 13.92 15.65 -3.90
CA LYS A 96 14.55 16.07 -5.17
C LYS A 96 13.71 17.10 -5.92
N ARG A 97 12.38 16.92 -5.95
CA ARG A 97 11.45 17.89 -6.56
C ARG A 97 11.47 19.22 -5.82
N ASP A 98 11.43 19.20 -4.49
CA ASP A 98 11.43 20.41 -3.65
C ASP A 98 12.74 21.19 -3.81
N LYS A 99 13.90 20.52 -3.84
CA LYS A 99 15.19 21.17 -4.15
C LYS A 99 15.17 21.86 -5.51
N THR A 100 14.51 21.25 -6.49
CA THR A 100 14.38 21.81 -7.84
C THR A 100 13.44 23.01 -7.86
N ILE A 101 12.30 22.93 -7.17
CA ILE A 101 11.36 24.05 -7.00
C ILE A 101 12.07 25.24 -6.36
N VAL A 102 12.77 25.04 -5.24
CA VAL A 102 13.54 26.11 -4.56
C VAL A 102 14.58 26.74 -5.49
N LYS A 103 15.23 25.95 -6.35
CA LYS A 103 16.18 26.47 -7.34
C LYS A 103 15.49 27.38 -8.36
N TYR A 104 14.34 26.95 -8.89
CA TYR A 104 13.56 27.76 -9.84
C TYR A 104 12.97 29.00 -9.19
N GLU A 105 12.47 28.92 -7.96
CA GLU A 105 11.97 30.07 -7.20
C GLU A 105 13.06 31.12 -6.98
N LYS A 106 14.28 30.71 -6.62
CA LYS A 106 15.42 31.63 -6.51
C LYS A 106 15.76 32.30 -7.84
N GLN A 107 15.67 31.56 -8.95
CA GLN A 107 15.92 32.10 -10.28
C GLN A 107 14.82 33.09 -10.71
N LEU A 108 13.56 32.79 -10.41
CA LEU A 108 12.42 33.69 -10.60
C LEU A 108 12.58 34.98 -9.78
N GLN A 109 12.94 34.88 -8.50
CA GLN A 109 13.17 36.05 -7.64
C GLN A 109 14.33 36.92 -8.16
N LYS A 110 15.40 36.30 -8.68
CA LYS A 110 16.52 37.02 -9.30
C LYS A 110 16.06 37.79 -10.53
N ASN A 111 15.29 37.14 -11.41
CA ASN A 111 14.77 37.78 -12.63
C ASN A 111 13.77 38.90 -12.32
N LEU A 112 12.92 38.74 -11.30
CA LEU A 112 12.01 39.79 -10.82
C LEU A 112 12.76 41.01 -10.28
N LYS A 113 13.82 40.80 -9.48
CA LYS A 113 14.67 41.89 -8.99
C LYS A 113 15.41 42.62 -10.11
N LEU A 114 15.81 41.91 -11.18
CA LEU A 114 16.37 42.57 -12.38
C LEU A 114 15.32 43.40 -13.14
N SER A 115 14.05 42.99 -13.14
CA SER A 115 12.97 43.72 -13.82
C SER A 115 12.49 44.97 -13.08
N SER A 116 12.77 45.11 -11.78
CA SER A 116 12.38 46.31 -11.01
C SER A 116 13.35 47.49 -11.19
N SER A 117 14.37 47.35 -12.04
CA SER A 117 15.34 48.42 -12.31
C SER A 117 15.01 49.24 -13.57
N CYS A 118 13.86 49.03 -14.22
CA CYS A 118 13.48 49.72 -15.45
C CYS A 118 12.08 50.34 -15.48
N ASP A 119 11.44 50.60 -14.33
CA ASP A 119 10.16 51.33 -14.29
C ASP A 119 10.34 52.66 -13.55
N SER A 120 10.80 53.66 -14.29
CA SER A 120 10.61 55.06 -13.96
C SER A 120 10.24 55.75 -15.25
N VAL A 121 8.95 56.08 -15.39
CA VAL A 121 8.31 57.12 -16.24
C VAL A 121 6.87 56.66 -16.56
N LEU A 122 5.91 57.03 -15.70
CA LEU A 122 4.73 57.86 -16.02
C LEU A 122 3.65 57.81 -14.93
N SER A 123 3.14 58.99 -14.65
CA SER A 123 2.29 59.40 -13.53
C SER A 123 0.78 59.34 -13.81
N SER A 124 0.02 59.15 -12.71
CA SER A 124 -1.22 59.86 -12.32
C SER A 124 -2.42 59.96 -13.27
N GLN A 125 -3.60 59.45 -12.87
CA GLN A 125 -4.73 60.21 -12.27
C GLN A 125 -6.06 59.39 -12.17
N SER A 126 -6.73 59.57 -11.02
CA SER A 126 -8.18 59.61 -10.69
C SER A 126 -9.17 58.47 -11.04
N GLY A 127 -9.59 57.76 -9.98
CA GLY A 127 -10.97 57.57 -9.46
C GLY A 127 -12.19 57.35 -10.37
N THR A 128 -12.86 56.19 -10.23
CA THR A 128 -14.25 56.03 -9.71
C THR A 128 -14.66 54.55 -9.71
N SER A 129 -15.52 54.18 -8.77
CA SER A 129 -15.89 52.82 -8.37
C SER A 129 -16.86 52.13 -9.33
N GLN A 130 -16.60 50.86 -9.70
CA GLN A 130 -17.57 49.74 -9.72
C GLN A 130 -16.87 48.43 -10.16
N GLN A 131 -17.11 47.37 -9.36
CA GLN A 131 -16.71 45.96 -9.55
C GLN A 131 -15.24 45.68 -9.89
N GLN A 132 -14.50 45.23 -8.88
CA GLN A 132 -13.16 44.65 -9.02
C GLN A 132 -13.22 43.31 -9.79
N GLU A 133 -13.33 43.39 -11.11
CA GLU A 133 -12.73 42.38 -11.97
C GLU A 133 -11.21 42.58 -11.86
N ARG A 134 -10.50 41.54 -11.41
CA ARG A 134 -9.06 41.59 -11.15
C ARG A 134 -8.34 42.08 -12.42
N ARG A 135 -7.90 43.35 -12.44
CA ARG A 135 -7.12 43.94 -13.54
C ARG A 135 -5.85 43.09 -13.74
N LEU A 136 -5.89 42.19 -14.71
CA LEU A 136 -4.73 41.44 -15.15
C LEU A 136 -3.73 42.44 -15.76
N GLY A 137 -2.48 42.43 -15.30
CA GLY A 137 -1.45 43.32 -15.85
C GLY A 137 -1.18 42.99 -17.33
N CYS A 138 -0.80 43.99 -18.13
CA CYS A 138 -0.60 43.85 -19.57
C CYS A 138 0.35 42.69 -19.94
N LYS A 139 1.36 42.41 -19.11
CA LYS A 139 2.28 41.26 -19.29
C LYS A 139 1.56 39.90 -19.19
N ALA A 140 0.61 39.75 -18.28
CA ALA A 140 -0.18 38.53 -18.14
C ALA A 140 -1.12 38.33 -19.34
N ILE A 141 -1.71 39.41 -19.84
CA ILE A 141 -2.59 39.39 -21.02
C ILE A 141 -1.82 38.93 -22.27
N HIS A 142 -0.61 39.46 -22.50
CA HIS A 142 0.23 39.02 -23.62
C HIS A 142 0.68 37.57 -23.52
N ILE A 143 1.04 37.09 -22.31
CA ILE A 143 1.41 35.69 -22.10
C ILE A 143 0.21 34.77 -22.40
N LEU A 144 -0.98 35.09 -21.88
CA LEU A 144 -2.18 34.28 -22.10
C LEU A 144 -2.60 34.22 -23.58
N SER A 145 -2.43 35.33 -24.31
CA SER A 145 -2.68 35.34 -25.75
C SER A 145 -1.60 34.61 -26.55
N ALA A 146 -0.35 34.60 -26.10
CA ALA A 146 0.74 33.88 -26.74
C ALA A 146 0.59 32.35 -26.59
N LEU A 147 -0.08 31.90 -25.52
CA LEU A 147 -0.40 30.48 -25.31
C LEU A 147 -1.47 29.95 -26.27
N GLY A 148 -2.23 30.83 -26.95
CA GLY A 148 -3.26 30.43 -27.92
C GLY A 148 -4.21 29.37 -27.35
N ALA A 149 -4.46 28.32 -28.12
CA ALA A 149 -5.35 27.21 -27.74
C ALA A 149 -4.89 26.39 -26.52
N GLU A 150 -3.65 26.57 -26.05
CA GLU A 150 -3.15 25.92 -24.84
C GLU A 150 -3.57 26.65 -23.55
N ASN A 151 -4.23 27.81 -23.66
CA ASN A 151 -4.84 28.49 -22.52
C ASN A 151 -6.16 27.80 -22.10
N THR A 152 -6.08 26.87 -21.15
CA THR A 152 -7.22 26.08 -20.67
C THR A 152 -7.91 26.68 -19.44
N ALA A 153 -7.31 27.68 -18.80
CA ALA A 153 -7.75 28.21 -17.51
C ALA A 153 -8.52 29.54 -17.60
N GLY A 154 -8.48 30.19 -18.77
CA GLY A 154 -9.08 31.50 -18.99
C GLY A 154 -8.33 32.64 -18.28
N PRO A 155 -8.68 33.91 -18.57
CA PRO A 155 -9.66 34.37 -19.56
C PRO A 155 -9.21 34.10 -21.00
N TRP A 156 -10.16 33.81 -21.89
CA TRP A 156 -9.91 33.52 -23.30
C TRP A 156 -10.01 34.80 -24.11
N LEU A 157 -8.85 35.41 -24.32
CA LEU A 157 -8.70 36.71 -24.95
C LEU A 157 -8.01 36.56 -26.30
N CYS A 158 -8.57 37.16 -27.35
CA CYS A 158 -7.87 37.28 -28.62
C CYS A 158 -7.34 38.71 -28.82
N LEU A 159 -6.02 38.87 -28.74
CA LEU A 159 -5.34 40.15 -29.00
C LEU A 159 -5.20 40.47 -30.49
N ARG A 160 -5.26 39.47 -31.38
CA ARG A 160 -5.13 39.70 -32.83
C ARG A 160 -6.40 40.24 -33.48
N CYS A 161 -7.55 39.95 -32.87
CA CYS A 161 -8.86 40.44 -33.34
C CYS A 161 -9.35 41.65 -32.55
N GLY A 162 -8.73 41.96 -31.41
CA GLY A 162 -9.03 43.16 -30.63
C GLY A 162 -8.38 44.42 -31.21
N SER A 163 -8.90 45.58 -30.82
CA SER A 163 -8.19 46.86 -30.98
C SER A 163 -7.06 46.94 -29.94
N ASN A 164 -5.98 47.67 -30.20
CA ASN A 164 -4.77 47.72 -29.37
C ASN A 164 -5.00 47.91 -27.85
N ASP A 165 -6.12 48.52 -27.45
CA ASP A 165 -6.49 48.74 -26.04
C ASP A 165 -7.63 47.86 -25.52
N SER A 166 -8.22 46.98 -26.34
CA SER A 166 -9.33 46.10 -25.96
C SER A 166 -9.31 44.75 -26.71
N PRO A 167 -8.78 43.67 -26.11
CA PRO A 167 -8.91 42.31 -26.65
C PRO A 167 -10.36 41.86 -26.69
N ILE A 168 -10.70 41.02 -27.68
CA ILE A 168 -12.00 40.33 -27.68
C ILE A 168 -11.99 39.28 -26.56
N ASN A 169 -12.94 39.39 -25.63
CA ASN A 169 -13.21 38.38 -24.62
C ASN A 169 -14.19 37.34 -25.18
N ILE A 170 -13.76 36.08 -25.20
CA ILE A 170 -14.58 34.96 -25.63
C ILE A 170 -14.97 34.16 -24.37
N PRO A 171 -16.27 33.99 -24.07
CA PRO A 171 -16.72 33.50 -22.77
C PRO A 171 -16.53 31.99 -22.55
N SER A 172 -16.18 31.23 -23.59
CA SER A 172 -15.97 29.78 -23.52
C SER A 172 -14.72 29.35 -24.28
N TYR A 173 -14.01 28.36 -23.74
CA TYR A 173 -12.87 27.73 -24.44
C TYR A 173 -13.27 27.20 -25.82
N ALA A 174 -14.43 26.56 -25.94
CA ALA A 174 -14.87 25.96 -27.21
C ALA A 174 -15.01 27.03 -28.31
N GLU A 175 -15.62 28.16 -28.00
CA GLU A 175 -15.75 29.30 -28.90
C GLU A 175 -14.40 29.94 -29.19
N PHE A 176 -13.51 30.02 -28.20
CA PHE A 176 -12.17 30.55 -28.38
C PHE A 176 -11.34 29.66 -29.30
N ARG A 177 -11.41 28.34 -29.12
CA ARG A 177 -10.77 27.35 -30.00
C ARG A 177 -11.29 27.46 -31.42
N GLN A 178 -12.61 27.54 -31.61
CA GLN A 178 -13.23 27.72 -32.91
C GLN A 178 -12.76 29.03 -33.57
N HIS A 179 -12.71 30.12 -32.81
CA HIS A 179 -12.20 31.41 -33.28
C HIS A 179 -10.75 31.31 -33.78
N LEU A 180 -9.86 30.63 -33.05
CA LEU A 180 -8.48 30.42 -33.49
C LEU A 180 -8.39 29.61 -34.79
N MET A 181 -9.20 28.56 -34.95
CA MET A 181 -9.22 27.74 -36.17
C MET A 181 -9.84 28.48 -37.37
N GLU A 182 -10.93 29.21 -37.17
CA GLU A 182 -11.69 29.83 -38.26
C GLU A 182 -11.10 31.16 -38.70
N VAL A 183 -10.73 32.02 -37.74
CA VAL A 183 -10.27 33.39 -37.98
C VAL A 183 -8.76 33.44 -38.16
N HIS A 184 -8.01 32.74 -37.32
CA HIS A 184 -6.54 32.74 -37.38
C HIS A 184 -5.94 31.57 -38.14
N LYS A 185 -6.77 30.60 -38.55
CA LYS A 185 -6.32 29.37 -39.24
C LYS A 185 -5.22 28.64 -38.46
N GLU A 186 -5.29 28.67 -37.13
CA GLU A 186 -4.33 27.99 -36.28
C GLU A 186 -4.57 26.48 -36.26
N THR A 187 -3.50 25.71 -36.42
CA THR A 187 -3.50 24.26 -36.20
C THR A 187 -3.37 23.99 -34.72
N ILE A 188 -4.41 23.41 -34.12
CA ILE A 188 -4.48 23.12 -32.68
C ILE A 188 -4.12 21.66 -32.45
N ASP A 189 -3.37 21.39 -31.37
CA ASP A 189 -2.97 20.03 -31.00
C ASP A 189 -4.20 19.13 -30.80
N PRO A 190 -4.32 18.00 -31.53
CA PRO A 190 -5.44 17.07 -31.37
C PRO A 190 -5.49 16.41 -29.98
N ALA A 191 -4.40 16.47 -29.19
CA ALA A 191 -4.39 15.97 -27.82
C ALA A 191 -5.19 16.84 -26.83
N LEU A 192 -5.62 18.04 -27.24
CA LEU A 192 -6.44 18.95 -26.45
C LEU A 192 -7.93 18.68 -26.64
N CYS A 193 -8.66 18.63 -25.53
CA CYS A 193 -10.12 18.53 -25.56
C CYS A 193 -10.75 19.77 -26.22
N GLU A 194 -11.59 19.56 -27.23
CA GLU A 194 -12.22 20.64 -27.98
C GLU A 194 -13.21 21.49 -27.15
N HIS A 195 -13.74 20.92 -26.07
CA HIS A 195 -14.74 21.57 -25.23
C HIS A 195 -14.17 22.35 -24.05
N CYS A 196 -13.06 21.89 -23.46
CA CYS A 196 -12.50 22.52 -22.25
C CYS A 196 -10.97 22.70 -22.26
N GLY A 197 -10.29 22.29 -23.33
CA GLY A 197 -8.86 22.46 -23.50
C GLY A 197 -8.00 21.49 -22.71
N TRP A 198 -8.60 20.59 -21.94
CA TRP A 198 -7.83 19.61 -21.16
C TRP A 198 -6.88 18.78 -22.06
N ARG A 199 -5.59 18.77 -21.71
CA ARG A 199 -4.54 18.07 -22.46
C ARG A 199 -4.46 16.61 -22.03
N SER A 200 -4.60 15.71 -22.99
CA SER A 200 -4.41 14.28 -22.81
C SER A 200 -2.98 13.84 -23.15
N THR A 201 -2.53 12.71 -22.59
CA THR A 201 -1.27 12.06 -22.98
C THR A 201 -1.48 10.93 -24.00
N SER A 202 -2.73 10.53 -24.23
CA SER A 202 -3.11 9.52 -25.21
C SER A 202 -4.55 9.68 -25.66
N ASP A 203 -4.84 9.26 -26.90
CA ASP A 203 -6.18 9.34 -27.49
C ASP A 203 -7.24 8.64 -26.64
N ARG A 204 -6.91 7.48 -26.06
CA ARG A 204 -7.82 6.75 -25.16
C ARG A 204 -8.19 7.59 -23.93
N GLN A 205 -7.25 8.34 -23.38
CA GLN A 205 -7.46 9.20 -22.23
C GLN A 205 -8.35 10.40 -22.60
N LEU A 206 -8.16 10.96 -23.81
CA LEU A 206 -9.01 12.00 -24.36
C LEU A 206 -10.45 11.52 -24.53
N GLN A 207 -10.64 10.35 -25.15
CA GLN A 207 -11.97 9.75 -25.34
C GLN A 207 -12.66 9.46 -24.01
N PHE A 208 -11.93 8.95 -23.02
CA PHE A 208 -12.47 8.74 -21.68
C PHE A 208 -12.85 10.06 -20.99
N HIS A 209 -12.05 11.11 -21.17
CA HIS A 209 -12.37 12.45 -20.69
C HIS A 209 -13.64 13.00 -21.34
N MET A 210 -13.79 12.88 -22.67
CA MET A 210 -15.00 13.29 -23.40
C MET A 210 -16.25 12.59 -22.88
N TYR A 211 -16.16 11.28 -22.65
CA TYR A 211 -17.25 10.50 -22.08
C TYR A 211 -17.58 10.95 -20.64
N LYS A 212 -16.59 11.03 -19.76
CA LYS A 212 -16.82 11.34 -18.34
C LYS A 212 -17.24 12.77 -18.05
N LYS A 213 -16.65 13.74 -18.76
CA LYS A 213 -16.84 15.18 -18.47
C LYS A 213 -17.87 15.82 -19.37
N HIS A 214 -17.95 15.40 -20.62
CA HIS A 214 -18.83 16.01 -21.62
C HIS A 214 -19.99 15.08 -22.03
N GLN A 215 -20.03 13.83 -21.53
CA GLN A 215 -21.05 12.84 -21.86
C GLN A 215 -21.14 12.55 -23.35
N ILE A 216 -19.99 12.61 -24.04
CA ILE A 216 -19.89 12.33 -25.47
C ILE A 216 -19.39 10.89 -25.63
N ASP A 217 -20.21 10.06 -26.27
CA ASP A 217 -19.88 8.68 -26.57
C ASP A 217 -18.91 8.59 -27.74
N SER A 218 -17.84 7.82 -27.54
CA SER A 218 -16.90 7.50 -28.61
C SER A 218 -17.36 6.26 -29.37
N LEU A 219 -17.59 6.39 -30.67
CA LEU A 219 -17.89 5.24 -31.54
C LEU A 219 -16.70 4.27 -31.68
N PHE A 220 -15.48 4.72 -31.37
CA PHE A 220 -14.25 3.95 -31.56
C PHE A 220 -13.79 3.19 -30.31
N TYR A 221 -14.31 3.53 -29.13
CA TYR A 221 -13.92 2.89 -27.86
C TYR A 221 -15.14 2.49 -27.05
N THR A 222 -15.43 1.18 -27.00
CA THR A 222 -16.41 0.62 -26.06
C THR A 222 -15.79 0.53 -24.67
N PHE A 223 -16.17 1.43 -23.77
CA PHE A 223 -15.76 1.35 -22.36
C PHE A 223 -16.69 0.39 -21.61
N SER A 224 -16.13 -0.63 -20.95
CA SER A 224 -16.91 -1.54 -20.10
C SER A 224 -17.47 -0.76 -18.90
N ARG A 225 -18.73 -1.04 -18.52
CA ARG A 225 -19.44 -0.39 -17.39
C ARG A 225 -18.66 -0.45 -16.07
N SER A 226 -17.83 -1.47 -15.90
CA SER A 226 -16.92 -1.64 -14.75
C SER A 226 -15.73 -0.67 -14.72
N ALA A 227 -15.25 -0.18 -15.87
CA ALA A 227 -14.20 0.84 -15.92
C ALA A 227 -14.73 2.26 -15.64
N ILE A 228 -16.05 2.44 -15.71
CA ILE A 228 -16.73 3.73 -15.51
C ILE A 228 -17.00 3.98 -14.01
N LEU A 229 -17.18 2.94 -13.21
CA LEU A 229 -17.49 3.02 -11.78
C LEU A 229 -16.25 2.74 -10.92
N GLY A 230 -15.27 3.64 -10.97
CA GLY A 230 -14.18 3.70 -10.01
C GLY A 230 -14.41 4.85 -9.04
N LYS A 231 -14.96 4.51 -7.86
CA LYS A 231 -15.33 5.40 -6.72
C LYS A 231 -16.60 6.22 -6.93
N ASP A 232 -17.72 5.65 -6.52
CA ASP A 232 -18.63 6.28 -5.56
C ASP A 232 -19.19 5.15 -4.69
N HIS A 233 -18.82 5.19 -3.41
CA HIS A 233 -19.40 4.37 -2.36
C HIS A 233 -20.61 5.17 -1.86
N ASP A 234 -21.83 4.74 -2.17
CA ASP A 234 -22.76 4.35 -1.11
C ASP A 234 -24.05 3.73 -1.64
N TYR A 235 -24.57 2.86 -0.78
CA TYR A 235 -25.82 2.14 -0.85
C TYR A 235 -27.01 3.00 -1.30
N ASP A 236 -27.88 2.42 -2.15
CA ASP A 236 -29.27 2.19 -1.74
C ASP A 236 -29.99 1.27 -2.74
N GLN A 237 -30.10 0.00 -2.32
CA GLN A 237 -31.17 -0.89 -2.74
C GLN A 237 -32.11 -1.03 -1.54
N GLN A 238 -33.28 -0.39 -1.62
CA GLN A 238 -34.53 -0.83 -1.00
C GLN A 238 -35.67 0.05 -1.53
N TYR A 239 -36.41 -0.47 -2.51
CA TYR A 239 -37.85 -0.76 -2.48
C TYR A 239 -38.29 -1.32 -3.83
#